data_AF-A0A182X311-F1
#
_entry.id   AF-A0A182X311-F1
#
_cell.length_a   1.000
_cell.length_b   1.000
_cell.length_c   1.000
_cell.angle_alpha   90.00
_cell.angle_beta   90.00
_cell.angle_gamma   90.00
#
_symmetry.space_group_name_H-M   'P 1'
#
loop_
_entity.id
_entity.type
_entity.pdbx_description
1 polymer ?
#
loop_
_entity_poly.entity_id
_entity_poly.type
_entity_poly.pdbx_seq_one_letter_code
_entity_poly.pdbx_strand_id
1 'polypeptide(L)'
;MIIAKKAMEEQQHEHFGRRYSEDSFPRQAGVNQLGGVFVNGRPLPDIVRRRIVELALMGVRPCDISRQLLVSHGCVSKILTRFYETGSIRPGSIGGSKTKRIE
;
A
#
# COMPACT_ATOMS: atom_id res chain seq x y z
N MET A 1 15.21 -28.36 -14.46
CA MET A 1 15.37 -26.99 -13.91
C MET A 1 14.11 -26.10 -14.02
N ILE A 2 13.01 -26.54 -14.65
CA ILE A 2 11.79 -25.71 -14.79
C ILE A 2 10.79 -25.93 -13.63
N ILE A 3 10.85 -27.07 -12.93
CA ILE A 3 9.87 -27.42 -11.89
C ILE A 3 10.16 -26.75 -10.53
N ALA A 4 11.40 -26.31 -10.29
CA ALA A 4 11.80 -25.76 -8.99
C ALA A 4 11.40 -24.30 -8.74
N LYS A 5 11.00 -23.53 -9.78
CA LYS A 5 10.54 -22.15 -9.60
C LYS A 5 9.08 -22.05 -9.15
N LYS A 6 8.25 -23.03 -9.52
CA LYS A 6 6.82 -23.02 -9.20
C LYS A 6 6.53 -23.26 -7.71
N ALA A 7 7.46 -23.89 -6.98
CA ALA A 7 7.29 -24.23 -5.57
C ALA A 7 7.64 -23.11 -4.58
N MET A 8 8.41 -22.09 -4.98
CA MET A 8 8.77 -20.98 -4.08
C MET A 8 7.76 -19.82 -4.11
N GLU A 9 7.03 -19.64 -5.21
CA GLU A 9 6.04 -18.55 -5.35
C GLU A 9 4.70 -18.85 -4.65
N GLU A 10 4.38 -20.11 -4.38
CA GLU A 10 3.10 -20.49 -3.77
C GLU A 10 3.06 -20.31 -2.24
N GLN A 11 4.21 -20.22 -1.54
CA GLN A 11 4.22 -20.16 -0.07
C GLN A 11 4.17 -18.74 0.53
N GLN A 12 4.36 -17.67 -0.26
CA GLN A 12 4.36 -16.31 0.29
C GLN A 12 2.99 -15.61 0.24
N HIS A 13 1.98 -16.21 -0.39
CA HIS A 13 0.67 -15.58 -0.56
C HIS A 13 -0.24 -15.70 0.69
N GLU A 14 -0.13 -16.74 1.51
CA GLU A 14 -1.11 -16.96 2.58
C GLU A 14 -0.86 -16.17 3.89
N HIS A 15 0.33 -15.61 4.10
CA HIS A 15 0.66 -15.01 5.40
C HIS A 15 0.52 -13.49 5.48
N PHE A 16 0.43 -12.77 4.36
CA PHE A 16 0.40 -11.30 4.35
C PHE A 16 -0.96 -10.72 4.81
N GLY A 17 -2.07 -11.44 4.54
CA GLY A 17 -3.42 -10.94 4.80
C GLY A 17 -3.92 -11.05 6.25
N ARG A 18 -3.27 -11.84 7.12
CA ARG A 18 -3.78 -12.15 8.47
C ARG A 18 -3.06 -11.47 9.64
N ARG A 19 -1.99 -10.70 9.40
CA ARG A 19 -1.15 -10.11 10.46
C ARG A 19 -1.04 -8.59 10.40
N TYR A 20 -2.11 -7.88 10.03
CA TYR A 20 -2.32 -6.55 10.59
C TYR A 20 -2.81 -6.77 12.04
N SER A 21 -1.84 -6.71 12.93
CA SER A 21 -1.94 -6.84 14.38
C SER A 21 -3.16 -6.11 14.95
N GLU A 22 -3.88 -6.80 15.85
CA GLU A 22 -4.86 -6.25 16.80
C GLU A 22 -4.21 -5.30 17.81
N ASP A 23 -3.32 -4.41 17.36
CA ASP A 23 -2.74 -3.39 18.22
C ASP A 23 -3.64 -2.16 18.15
N SER A 24 -4.63 -2.16 19.04
CA SER A 24 -5.51 -1.02 19.33
C SER A 24 -6.12 -0.38 18.08
N PHE A 25 -7.06 -1.07 17.42
CA PHE A 25 -7.87 -0.42 16.38
C PHE A 25 -8.56 0.81 17.00
N PRO A 26 -8.21 2.04 16.59
CA PRO A 26 -9.06 3.17 16.93
C PRO A 26 -10.45 2.86 16.38
N ARG A 27 -11.52 3.22 17.10
CA ARG A 27 -12.93 3.03 16.69
C ARG A 27 -13.29 3.67 15.31
N GLN A 28 -12.30 4.18 14.58
CA GLN A 28 -12.36 4.87 13.28
C GLN A 28 -11.74 4.08 12.12
N ALA A 29 -11.34 2.82 12.30
CA ALA A 29 -10.92 1.98 11.18
C ALA A 29 -12.13 1.65 10.28
N GLY A 30 -12.00 1.93 8.98
CA GLY A 30 -12.98 1.60 7.95
C GLY A 30 -12.52 0.45 7.07
N VAL A 31 -13.46 -0.16 6.34
CA VAL A 31 -13.18 -1.17 5.33
C VAL A 31 -13.54 -0.58 3.96
N ASN A 32 -12.63 -0.69 2.99
CA ASN A 32 -12.87 -0.20 1.63
C ASN A 32 -13.64 -1.24 0.79
N GLN A 33 -14.00 -0.89 -0.44
CA GLN A 33 -14.77 -1.78 -1.35
C GLN A 33 -14.03 -3.06 -1.76
N LEU A 34 -12.71 -3.10 -1.58
CA LEU A 34 -11.87 -4.28 -1.84
C LEU A 34 -11.71 -5.14 -0.57
N GLY A 35 -12.32 -4.77 0.55
CA GLY A 35 -12.19 -5.48 1.82
C GLY A 35 -10.94 -5.11 2.63
N GLY A 36 -10.16 -4.12 2.20
CA GLY A 36 -8.97 -3.68 2.93
C GLY A 36 -9.27 -2.68 4.04
N VAL A 37 -8.60 -2.84 5.17
CA VAL A 37 -8.75 -1.98 6.34
C VAL A 37 -7.92 -0.70 6.19
N PHE A 38 -8.49 0.44 6.56
CA PHE A 38 -7.81 1.73 6.53
C PHE A 38 -8.25 2.63 7.69
N VAL A 39 -7.45 3.65 7.98
CA VAL A 39 -7.80 4.70 8.95
C VAL A 39 -7.83 6.04 8.22
N ASN A 40 -8.97 6.73 8.30
CA ASN A 40 -9.14 8.03 7.66
C ASN A 40 -8.09 9.04 8.17
N GLY A 41 -7.51 9.82 7.25
CA GLY A 41 -6.52 10.85 7.57
C GLY A 41 -5.14 10.32 8.00
N ARG A 42 -4.92 9.00 7.99
CA ARG A 42 -3.63 8.39 8.32
C ARG A 42 -2.98 7.80 7.07
N PRO A 43 -1.64 7.87 6.94
CA PRO A 43 -0.94 7.19 5.85
C PRO A 43 -1.07 5.67 6.00
N LEU A 44 -1.02 4.95 4.88
CA LEU A 44 -0.91 3.48 4.91
C LEU A 44 0.33 3.06 5.71
N PRO A 45 0.28 1.93 6.43
CA PRO A 45 1.44 1.37 7.11
C PRO A 45 2.63 1.20 6.16
N ASP A 46 3.85 1.48 6.63
CA ASP A 46 5.06 1.42 5.81
C ASP A 46 5.29 0.05 5.18
N ILE A 47 4.83 -1.03 5.83
CA ILE A 47 4.91 -2.38 5.26
C ILE A 47 4.02 -2.56 4.01
N VAL A 48 2.81 -2.00 4.00
CA VAL A 48 1.94 -1.98 2.81
C VAL A 48 2.61 -1.16 1.71
N ARG A 49 3.13 0.02 2.07
CA ARG A 49 3.77 0.95 1.11
C ARG A 49 5.00 0.32 0.45
N ARG A 50 5.83 -0.38 1.22
CA ARG A 50 6.95 -1.19 0.70
C ARG A 50 6.46 -2.26 -0.25
N ARG A 51 5.45 -3.03 0.16
CA ARG A 51 4.92 -4.12 -0.65
C ARG A 51 4.37 -3.66 -2.01
N ILE A 52 3.72 -2.50 -2.05
CA ILE A 52 3.26 -1.87 -3.31
C ILE A 52 4.45 -1.63 -4.26
N VAL A 53 5.54 -1.07 -3.75
CA VAL A 53 6.73 -0.77 -4.56
C VAL A 53 7.44 -2.05 -4.99
N GLU A 54 7.62 -3.02 -4.09
CA GLU A 54 8.23 -4.32 -4.41
C GLU A 54 7.50 -5.01 -5.58
N LEU A 55 6.18 -5.13 -5.51
CA LEU A 55 5.40 -5.78 -6.55
C LEU A 55 5.49 -5.02 -7.89
N ALA A 56 5.50 -3.69 -7.87
CA ALA A 56 5.66 -2.90 -9.07
C ALA A 56 7.06 -3.08 -9.71
N LEU A 57 8.11 -3.14 -8.89
CA LEU A 57 9.48 -3.42 -9.36
C LEU A 57 9.62 -4.84 -9.91
N MET A 58 8.83 -5.80 -9.43
CA MET A 58 8.70 -7.15 -9.99
C MET A 58 7.88 -7.19 -11.29
N GLY A 59 7.37 -6.06 -11.78
CA GLY A 59 6.57 -5.98 -13.01
C GLY A 59 5.09 -6.31 -12.85
N VAL A 60 4.58 -6.41 -11.61
CA VAL A 60 3.15 -6.63 -11.36
C VAL A 60 2.37 -5.36 -11.73
N ARG A 61 1.26 -5.53 -12.47
CA ARG A 61 0.45 -4.39 -12.90
C ARG A 61 -0.21 -3.70 -11.69
N PRO A 62 -0.32 -2.37 -11.66
CA PRO A 62 -0.92 -1.64 -10.54
C PRO A 62 -2.33 -2.09 -10.16
N CYS A 63 -3.14 -2.51 -11.14
CA CYS A 63 -4.48 -3.05 -10.89
C CYS A 63 -4.46 -4.39 -10.16
N ASP A 64 -3.47 -5.25 -10.44
CA ASP A 64 -3.27 -6.53 -9.75
C ASP A 64 -2.75 -6.28 -8.33
N ILE A 65 -1.83 -5.32 -8.14
CA ILE A 65 -1.36 -4.89 -6.81
C ILE A 65 -2.52 -4.40 -5.94
N SER A 66 -3.41 -3.56 -6.51
CA SER A 66 -4.59 -3.04 -5.82
C SER A 66 -5.49 -4.17 -5.29
N ARG A 67 -5.73 -5.20 -6.11
CA ARG A 67 -6.53 -6.36 -5.72
C ARG A 67 -5.83 -7.25 -4.70
N GLN A 68 -4.53 -7.53 -4.86
CA GLN A 68 -3.77 -8.40 -3.96
C GLN A 68 -3.63 -7.82 -2.55
N LEU A 69 -3.43 -6.50 -2.46
CA LEU A 69 -3.21 -5.82 -1.19
C LEU A 69 -4.49 -5.21 -0.61
N LEU A 70 -5.62 -5.35 -1.31
CA LEU A 70 -6.91 -4.76 -0.94
C LEU A 70 -6.82 -3.23 -0.72
N VAL A 71 -5.97 -2.55 -1.49
CA VAL A 71 -5.74 -1.10 -1.41
C VAL A 71 -6.35 -0.44 -2.64
N SER A 72 -6.98 0.72 -2.49
CA SER A 72 -7.58 1.44 -3.61
C SER A 72 -6.55 1.81 -4.69
N HIS A 73 -6.97 1.73 -5.96
CA HIS A 73 -6.12 2.04 -7.10
C HIS A 73 -5.47 3.44 -7.01
N GLY A 74 -6.24 4.44 -6.57
CA GLY A 74 -5.72 5.80 -6.40
C GLY A 74 -4.60 5.89 -5.35
N CYS A 75 -4.64 5.06 -4.30
CA CYS A 75 -3.56 5.00 -3.31
C CYS A 75 -2.31 4.32 -3.88
N VAL A 76 -2.48 3.20 -4.59
CA VAL A 76 -1.38 2.50 -5.30
C VAL A 76 -0.69 3.46 -6.26
N SER A 77 -1.45 4.13 -7.14
CA SER A 77 -0.91 5.10 -8.10
C SER A 77 -0.14 6.22 -7.41
N LYS A 78 -0.70 6.82 -6.34
CA LYS A 78 -0.05 7.92 -5.62
C LYS A 78 1.27 7.52 -4.97
N ILE A 79 1.37 6.30 -4.45
CA ILE A 79 2.60 5.76 -3.86
C ILE A 79 3.64 5.52 -4.95
N LEU A 80 3.26 4.87 -6.06
CA LEU A 80 4.18 4.58 -7.15
C LEU A 80 4.71 5.85 -7.83
N THR A 81 3.84 6.82 -8.11
CA THR A 81 4.25 8.13 -8.66
C THR A 81 5.30 8.79 -7.77
N ARG A 82 5.03 8.91 -6.46
CA ARG A 82 6.00 9.49 -5.52
C ARG A 82 7.31 8.70 -5.47
N PHE A 83 7.23 7.38 -5.49
CA PHE A 83 8.42 6.53 -5.46
C PHE A 83 9.28 6.72 -6.71
N TYR A 84 8.68 6.78 -7.90
CA TYR A 84 9.42 7.04 -9.13
C TYR A 84 10.01 8.45 -9.20
N GLU A 85 9.34 9.44 -8.61
CA GLU A 85 9.84 10.82 -8.56
C GLU A 85 10.97 11.03 -7.53
N THR A 86 10.92 10.35 -6.39
CA THR A 86 11.76 10.69 -5.21
C THR A 86 12.59 9.54 -4.65
N GLY A 87 12.31 8.31 -5.06
CA GLY A 87 12.85 7.10 -4.43
C GLY A 87 12.33 6.81 -3.01
N SER A 88 11.45 7.65 -2.45
CA SER A 88 11.02 7.54 -1.05
C SER A 88 9.68 6.81 -0.89
N ILE A 89 9.69 5.74 -0.10
CA ILE A 89 8.47 5.04 0.33
C ILE A 89 7.72 5.76 1.45
N ARG A 90 8.36 6.67 2.19
CA ARG A 90 7.75 7.32 3.36
C ARG A 90 6.55 8.16 2.94
N PRO A 91 5.57 8.48 3.80
CA PRO A 91 4.59 9.52 3.49
C PRO A 91 5.28 10.89 3.38
N GLY A 92 4.68 11.82 2.63
CA GLY A 92 5.09 13.23 2.68
C GLY A 92 4.75 13.85 4.03
N SER A 93 5.42 14.95 4.38
CA SER A 93 5.07 15.73 5.57
C SER A 93 3.62 16.23 5.46
N ILE A 94 2.76 15.76 6.35
CA ILE A 94 1.40 16.29 6.53
C ILE A 94 1.55 17.57 7.34
N GLY A 95 1.84 18.69 6.66
CA GLY A 95 2.08 19.97 7.32
C GLY A 95 2.32 21.07 6.31
N GLY A 96 1.39 22.03 6.25
CA GLY A 96 1.50 23.23 5.44
C GLY A 96 0.24 23.49 4.60
N SER A 97 -0.87 23.86 5.23
CA SER A 97 -1.88 24.64 4.54
C SER A 97 -1.22 25.95 4.09
N LYS A 98 -0.76 26.03 2.84
CA LYS A 98 -0.58 27.33 2.20
C LYS A 98 -1.97 27.89 1.97
N THR A 99 -2.53 28.55 2.99
CA THR A 99 -3.66 29.47 2.82
C THR A 99 -3.18 30.50 1.81
N LYS A 100 -3.72 30.48 0.59
CA LYS A 100 -3.62 31.65 -0.30
C LYS A 100 -4.36 32.76 0.43
N ARG A 101 -3.63 33.71 1.01
CA ARG A 101 -4.24 34.99 1.39
C ARG A 101 -4.72 35.60 0.07
N ILE A 102 -6.03 35.68 -0.09
CA ILE A 102 -6.64 36.50 -1.13
C ILE A 102 -6.40 37.94 -0.65
N GLU A 103 -5.59 38.68 -1.39
CA GLU A 103 -5.57 40.15 -1.32
C GLU A 103 -6.72 40.67 -2.18
#